data_AF-A0A069A4F2-F1
#
_entry.id   AF-A0A069A4F2-F1
#
_cell.length_a   1.000
_cell.length_b   1.000
_cell.length_c   1.000
_cell.angle_alpha   90.00
_cell.angle_beta   90.00
_cell.angle_gamma   90.00
#
_symmetry.space_group_name_H-M   'P 1'
#
loop_
_entity.id
_entity.type
_entity.pdbx_description
1 polymer ?
#
loop_
_entity_poly.entity_id
_entity_poly.type
_entity_poly.pdbx_seq_one_letter_code
_entity_poly.pdbx_strand_id
1 'polypeptide(L)'
;MQFSNNISKELQESIRKTVSDTSNTEYFYYAEFQYKIILKSIEEFEKELDDEHEIALKLTNFGKDVLMIVEEVGYHNPCLIHYYGIVNGVYSEILQHTSQINFMITSVKKTDPSKPARRIGFIL
;
A
#
# COMPACT_ATOMS: atom_id res chain seq x y z
N MET A 1 30.06 16.04 33.98
CA MET A 1 28.67 16.41 33.64
C MET A 1 27.82 15.15 33.69
N GLN A 2 27.05 14.95 34.76
CA GLN A 2 26.05 13.88 34.83
C GLN A 2 24.73 14.45 34.30
N PHE A 3 24.24 13.94 33.18
CA PHE A 3 22.91 14.26 32.68
C PHE A 3 21.89 13.48 33.52
N SER A 4 21.12 14.22 34.32
CA SER A 4 20.04 13.69 35.14
C SER A 4 18.91 13.18 34.25
N ASN A 5 18.65 11.87 34.30
CA ASN A 5 17.47 11.24 33.72
C ASN A 5 16.25 11.55 34.59
N ASN A 6 15.64 12.71 34.38
CA ASN A 6 14.26 12.96 34.81
C ASN A 6 13.34 12.93 33.60
N ILE A 7 13.08 11.72 33.12
CA ILE A 7 11.97 11.47 32.21
C ILE A 7 10.67 11.74 32.98
N SER A 8 9.83 12.64 32.48
CA SER A 8 8.55 13.01 33.10
C SER A 8 7.67 11.77 33.27
N LYS A 9 6.85 11.73 34.33
CA LYS A 9 5.91 10.63 34.58
C LYS A 9 4.99 10.36 33.38
N GLU A 10 4.59 11.42 32.68
CA GLU A 10 3.81 11.33 31.43
C GLU A 10 4.55 10.57 30.31
N LEU A 11 5.86 10.79 30.16
CA LEU A 11 6.65 10.05 29.17
C LEU A 11 6.84 8.59 29.60
N GLN A 12 6.98 8.30 30.90
CA GLN A 12 7.01 6.91 31.38
C GLN A 12 5.67 6.18 31.17
N GLU A 13 4.54 6.86 31.38
CA GLU A 13 3.21 6.31 31.12
C GLU A 13 2.94 6.12 29.62
N SER A 14 3.39 7.05 28.78
CA SER A 14 3.35 6.91 27.31
C SER A 14 4.17 5.72 26.83
N ILE A 15 5.38 5.53 27.38
CA ILE A 15 6.24 4.37 27.10
C ILE A 15 5.55 3.08 27.57
N ARG A 16 4.96 3.04 28.78
CA ARG A 16 4.24 1.85 29.27
C ARG A 16 3.04 1.47 28.41
N LYS A 17 2.24 2.44 27.95
CA LYS A 17 1.12 2.20 27.03
C LYS A 17 1.61 1.60 25.70
N THR A 18 2.69 2.15 25.15
CA THR A 18 3.32 1.66 23.92
C THR A 18 3.84 0.22 24.08
N VAL A 19 4.40 -0.11 25.25
CA VAL A 19 4.91 -1.47 25.58
C VAL A 19 3.76 -2.46 25.87
N SER A 20 2.61 -2.01 26.38
CA SER A 20 1.43 -2.88 26.58
C SER A 20 0.64 -3.16 25.30
N ASP A 21 0.66 -2.23 24.34
CA ASP A 21 0.08 -2.44 23.00
C ASP A 21 0.97 -3.33 22.10
N THR A 22 2.16 -3.70 22.56
CA THR A 22 3.07 -4.61 21.83
C THR A 22 2.68 -6.10 21.93
N SER A 23 1.53 -6.41 22.54
CA SER A 23 1.00 -7.77 22.69
C SER A 23 0.48 -8.41 21.39
N ASN A 24 0.48 -7.69 20.26
CA ASN A 24 0.02 -8.20 18.97
C ASN A 24 1.03 -7.97 17.83
N THR A 25 2.30 -8.35 18.07
CA THR A 25 3.33 -8.32 17.01
C THR A 25 2.97 -9.19 15.81
N GLU A 26 2.14 -10.23 15.98
CA GLU A 26 1.59 -11.04 14.87
C GLU A 26 0.74 -10.23 13.88
N TYR A 27 -0.01 -9.22 14.34
CA TYR A 27 -0.88 -8.42 13.46
C TYR A 27 -0.12 -7.48 12.53
N PHE A 28 1.11 -7.08 12.88
CA PHE A 28 1.96 -6.28 11.99
C PHE A 28 2.43 -7.04 10.74
N TYR A 29 2.44 -8.38 10.80
CA TYR A 29 2.83 -9.24 9.68
C TYR A 29 1.64 -9.64 8.80
N TYR A 30 0.42 -9.33 9.21
CA TYR A 30 -0.77 -9.68 8.46
C TYR A 30 -0.92 -8.80 7.23
N ALA A 31 -1.20 -9.45 6.10
CA ALA A 31 -1.45 -8.80 4.83
C ALA A 31 -2.44 -7.64 4.91
N GLU A 32 -3.43 -7.70 5.81
CA GLU A 32 -4.32 -6.57 6.11
C GLU A 32 -3.58 -5.27 6.44
N PHE A 33 -2.54 -5.34 7.28
CA PHE A 33 -1.80 -4.16 7.70
C PHE A 33 -0.98 -3.59 6.53
N GLN A 34 -0.29 -4.45 5.77
CA GLN A 34 0.43 -4.03 4.56
C GLN A 34 -0.52 -3.47 3.50
N TYR A 35 -1.70 -4.08 3.32
CA TYR A 35 -2.75 -3.59 2.43
C TYR A 35 -3.18 -2.16 2.76
N LYS A 36 -3.44 -1.87 4.05
CA LYS A 36 -3.81 -0.53 4.49
C LYS A 36 -2.72 0.50 4.18
N ILE A 37 -1.44 0.14 4.37
CA ILE A 37 -0.31 1.01 4.02
C ILE A 37 -0.24 1.24 2.50
N ILE A 38 -0.37 0.18 1.70
CA ILE A 38 -0.34 0.27 0.24
C ILE A 38 -1.46 1.18 -0.27
N LEU A 39 -2.69 0.99 0.21
CA LEU A 39 -3.81 1.86 -0.16
C LEU A 39 -3.55 3.31 0.23
N LYS A 40 -2.94 3.55 1.40
CA LYS A 40 -2.61 4.92 1.81
C LYS A 40 -1.59 5.57 0.86
N SER A 41 -0.54 4.84 0.49
CA SER A 41 0.45 5.32 -0.48
C SER A 41 -0.15 5.58 -1.87
N ILE A 42 -1.08 4.73 -2.30
CA ILE A 42 -1.85 4.91 -3.54
C ILE A 42 -2.70 6.19 -3.47
N GLU A 43 -3.46 6.36 -2.39
CA GLU A 43 -4.32 7.54 -2.17
C GLU A 43 -3.48 8.84 -2.17
N GLU A 44 -2.31 8.83 -1.52
CA GLU A 44 -1.39 9.97 -1.50
C GLU A 44 -0.82 10.28 -2.88
N PHE A 45 -0.45 9.26 -3.65
CA PHE A 45 0.02 9.43 -5.02
C PHE A 45 -1.09 9.98 -5.94
N GLU A 46 -2.31 9.47 -5.82
CA GLU A 46 -3.47 9.88 -6.62
C GLU A 46 -3.88 11.34 -6.40
N LYS A 47 -3.61 11.92 -5.22
CA LYS A 47 -3.87 13.34 -4.93
C LYS A 47 -3.02 14.30 -5.76
N GLU A 48 -1.86 13.83 -6.22
CA GLU A 48 -0.95 14.62 -7.06
C GLU A 48 -1.23 14.44 -8.56
N LEU A 49 -2.18 13.55 -8.93
CA LEU A 49 -2.54 13.29 -10.32
C LEU A 49 -3.64 14.24 -10.82
N ASP A 50 -3.49 14.67 -12.07
CA ASP A 50 -4.55 15.34 -12.81
C ASP A 50 -5.68 14.38 -13.23
N ASP A 51 -6.74 14.95 -13.80
CA ASP A 51 -7.92 14.20 -14.26
C ASP A 51 -7.67 13.39 -15.54
N GLU A 52 -6.48 13.46 -16.13
CA GLU A 52 -6.11 12.76 -17.36
C GLU A 52 -5.26 11.50 -17.12
N HIS A 53 -4.79 11.31 -15.88
CA HIS A 53 -3.93 10.19 -15.52
C HIS A 53 -4.57 9.27 -14.48
N GLU A 54 -4.29 7.98 -14.61
CA GLU A 54 -4.69 6.89 -13.72
C GLU A 54 -3.46 6.22 -13.14
N ILE A 55 -3.60 5.60 -11.98
CA ILE A 55 -2.52 4.86 -11.35
C ILE A 55 -2.17 3.58 -12.12
N ALA A 56 -0.88 3.28 -12.19
CA ALA A 56 -0.37 2.00 -12.63
C ALA A 56 0.75 1.52 -11.71
N LEU A 57 0.91 0.21 -11.62
CA LEU A 57 2.02 -0.42 -10.93
C LEU A 57 3.01 -0.97 -11.95
N LYS A 58 4.27 -0.59 -11.82
CA LYS A 58 5.38 -1.19 -12.57
C LYS A 58 6.08 -2.21 -11.68
N LEU A 59 5.95 -3.48 -12.05
CA LEU A 59 6.50 -4.62 -11.32
C LEU A 59 7.87 -4.97 -11.90
N THR A 60 8.85 -5.16 -11.03
CA THR A 60 10.26 -5.35 -11.42
C THR A 60 10.73 -6.81 -11.31
N ASN A 61 9.92 -7.70 -10.73
CA ASN A 61 10.34 -9.05 -10.35
C ASN A 61 10.24 -10.11 -11.47
N PHE A 62 9.63 -9.82 -12.63
CA PHE A 62 9.38 -10.83 -13.67
C PHE A 62 10.50 -10.98 -14.71
N GLY A 63 11.68 -10.41 -14.48
CA GLY A 63 12.76 -10.33 -15.48
C GLY A 63 12.41 -9.49 -16.72
N LYS A 64 11.20 -8.91 -16.72
CA LYS A 64 10.66 -7.94 -17.67
C LYS A 64 9.81 -6.96 -16.87
N ASP A 65 9.79 -5.71 -17.33
CA ASP A 65 8.91 -4.70 -16.78
C ASP A 65 7.45 -5.06 -17.08
N VAL A 66 6.66 -5.34 -16.05
CA VAL A 66 5.21 -5.53 -16.19
C VAL A 66 4.51 -4.27 -15.69
N LEU A 67 3.74 -3.63 -16.56
CA LEU A 67 2.91 -2.49 -16.21
C LEU A 67 1.46 -2.95 -16.07
N MET A 68 0.90 -2.80 -14.87
CA MET A 68 -0.49 -3.08 -14.58
C MET A 68 -1.23 -1.77 -14.32
N ILE A 69 -2.29 -1.53 -15.08
CA ILE A 69 -3.26 -0.47 -14.77
C ILE A 69 -4.17 -1.05 -13.69
N VAL A 70 -3.94 -0.66 -12.44
CA VAL A 70 -4.62 -1.28 -11.29
C VAL A 70 -6.03 -0.73 -11.18
N GLU A 71 -6.96 -1.65 -10.95
CA GLU A 71 -8.38 -1.36 -10.74
C GLU A 71 -8.79 -1.64 -9.29
N GLU A 72 -8.21 -2.68 -8.69
CA GLU A 72 -8.52 -3.09 -7.32
C GLU A 72 -7.30 -3.73 -6.65
N VAL A 73 -7.23 -3.58 -5.32
CA VAL A 73 -6.25 -4.27 -4.48
C VAL A 73 -7.02 -5.06 -3.42
N GLY A 74 -6.63 -6.30 -3.18
CA GLY A 74 -7.18 -7.15 -2.13
C GLY A 74 -6.09 -7.77 -1.26
N TYR A 75 -6.48 -8.44 -0.18
CA TYR A 75 -5.54 -9.16 0.68
C TYR A 75 -6.14 -10.44 1.24
N HIS A 76 -5.28 -11.37 1.60
CA HIS A 76 -5.62 -12.58 2.33
C HIS A 76 -4.59 -12.82 3.43
N ASN A 77 -5.04 -12.78 4.68
CA ASN A 77 -4.18 -13.05 5.83
C ASN A 77 -3.69 -14.51 5.80
N PRO A 78 -2.45 -14.78 6.22
CA PRO A 78 -1.54 -13.83 6.87
C PRO A 78 -0.68 -13.02 5.90
N CYS A 79 -0.52 -13.36 4.63
CA CYS A 79 0.62 -12.84 3.87
C CYS A 79 0.42 -12.60 2.37
N LEU A 80 -0.80 -12.64 1.83
CA LEU A 80 -1.03 -12.44 0.41
C LEU A 80 -1.69 -11.09 0.11
N ILE A 81 -1.20 -10.41 -0.92
CA ILE A 81 -1.80 -9.24 -1.55
C ILE A 81 -2.17 -9.59 -2.98
N HIS A 82 -3.34 -9.16 -3.41
CA HIS A 82 -3.87 -9.35 -4.75
C HIS A 82 -3.93 -8.01 -5.46
N TYR A 83 -3.38 -7.93 -6.66
CA TYR A 83 -3.53 -6.78 -7.55
C TYR A 83 -4.35 -7.19 -8.76
N TYR A 84 -5.48 -6.53 -8.96
CA TYR A 84 -6.37 -6.76 -10.09
C TYR A 84 -6.29 -5.57 -11.04
N GLY A 85 -6.26 -5.85 -12.34
CA GLY A 85 -6.34 -4.79 -13.33
C GLY A 85 -5.95 -5.26 -14.72
N ILE A 86 -5.57 -4.31 -15.56
CA ILE A 86 -5.29 -4.56 -16.98
C ILE A 86 -3.79 -4.61 -17.21
N VAL A 87 -3.32 -5.71 -17.80
CA VAL A 87 -1.95 -5.87 -18.31
C VAL A 87 -2.04 -6.15 -19.81
N ASN A 88 -1.45 -5.27 -20.63
CA ASN A 88 -1.47 -5.39 -22.10
C ASN A 88 -2.89 -5.61 -22.68
N GLY A 89 -3.90 -4.94 -22.12
CA GLY A 89 -5.30 -5.05 -22.57
C GLY A 89 -6.05 -6.29 -22.05
N VAL A 90 -5.42 -7.11 -21.22
CA VAL A 90 -6.03 -8.33 -20.65
C VAL A 90 -6.23 -8.15 -19.15
N TYR A 91 -7.45 -8.43 -18.67
CA TYR A 91 -7.74 -8.49 -17.24
C TYR A 91 -6.90 -9.59 -16.59
N SER A 92 -6.14 -9.19 -15.58
CA SER A 92 -5.10 -9.99 -14.97
C SER A 92 -5.11 -9.80 -13.46
N GLU A 93 -4.72 -10.85 -12.75
CA GLU A 93 -4.52 -10.83 -11.31
C GLU A 93 -3.07 -11.20 -11.00
N ILE A 94 -2.47 -10.49 -10.05
CA ILE A 94 -1.14 -10.81 -9.53
C ILE A 94 -1.25 -11.08 -8.04
N LEU A 95 -0.86 -12.30 -7.66
CA LEU A 95 -0.77 -12.74 -6.27
C LEU A 95 0.67 -12.51 -5.79
N GLN A 96 0.84 -11.69 -4.75
CA GLN A 96 2.14 -11.41 -4.15
C GLN A 96 2.15 -11.78 -2.68
N HIS A 97 3.23 -12.44 -2.24
CA HIS A 97 3.53 -12.56 -0.82
C HIS A 97 4.04 -11.22 -0.27
N THR A 98 3.67 -10.84 0.95
CA THR A 98 4.04 -9.54 1.57
C THR A 98 5.56 -9.32 1.65
N SER A 99 6.35 -10.39 1.78
CA SER A 99 7.82 -10.31 1.77
C SER A 99 8.44 -10.01 0.40
N GLN A 100 7.65 -10.05 -0.69
CA GLN A 100 8.10 -9.87 -2.07
C GLN A 100 7.59 -8.57 -2.70
N ILE A 101 6.95 -7.70 -1.90
CA ILE A 101 6.44 -6.42 -2.38
C ILE A 101 7.60 -5.56 -2.89
N ASN A 102 7.65 -5.41 -4.21
CA ASN A 102 8.61 -4.56 -4.90
C ASN A 102 7.97 -4.09 -6.21
N PHE A 103 7.34 -2.93 -6.14
CA PHE A 103 6.76 -2.27 -7.30
C PHE A 103 6.94 -0.76 -7.20
N MET A 104 6.92 -0.12 -8.35
CA MET A 104 6.86 1.33 -8.45
C MET A 104 5.42 1.74 -8.73
N ILE A 105 4.89 2.65 -7.91
CA ILE A 105 3.67 3.39 -8.22
C ILE A 105 4.01 4.42 -9.28
N THR A 106 3.25 4.43 -10.38
CA THR A 106 3.41 5.38 -11.48
C THR A 106 2.04 5.73 -12.04
N SER A 107 1.99 6.52 -13.11
CA SER A 107 0.74 6.90 -13.76
C SER A 107 0.78 6.65 -15.27
N VAL A 108 -0.40 6.43 -15.82
CA VAL A 108 -0.66 6.29 -17.25
C VAL A 108 -1.81 7.21 -17.66
N LYS A 109 -1.90 7.56 -18.94
CA LYS A 109 -3.09 8.26 -19.43
C LYS A 109 -4.32 7.37 -19.28
N LYS A 110 -5.48 7.98 -19.01
CA LYS A 110 -6.77 7.29 -19.03
C LYS A 110 -6.91 6.46 -20.30
N THR A 111 -7.38 5.23 -20.13
CA THR A 111 -7.67 4.34 -21.27
C THR A 111 -8.88 4.84 -22.07
N ASP A 112 -9.86 5.43 -21.39
CA ASP A 112 -11.05 6.05 -21.99
C ASP A 112 -11.10 7.54 -21.60
N PRO A 113 -10.78 8.47 -22.51
CA PRO A 113 -10.80 9.91 -22.23
C PRO A 113 -12.19 10.46 -21.88
N SER A 114 -13.27 9.74 -22.23
CA SER A 114 -14.65 10.18 -21.98
C SER A 114 -15.11 9.94 -20.54
N LYS A 115 -14.37 9.11 -19.79
CA LYS A 115 -14.68 8.77 -18.40
C LYS A 115 -13.80 9.56 -17.43
N PRO A 116 -14.27 9.80 -16.19
CA PRO A 116 -13.41 10.32 -15.14
C PRO A 116 -12.25 9.34 -14.90
N ALA A 117 -11.10 9.85 -14.48
CA ALA A 117 -9.95 9.02 -14.14
C ALA A 117 -10.33 8.05 -13.02
N ARG A 118 -10.00 6.75 -13.20
CA ARG A 118 -10.15 5.78 -12.13
C ARG A 118 -9.24 6.15 -10.95
N ARG A 119 -9.81 6.04 -9.76
CA ARG A 119 -9.13 6.22 -8.47
C ARG A 119 -9.43 4.98 -7.63
N ILE A 120 -8.42 4.46 -6.95
CA ILE A 120 -8.57 3.28 -6.11
C ILE A 120 -9.24 3.72 -4.80
N GLY A 121 -10.55 3.53 -4.73
CA GLY A 121 -11.37 3.90 -3.58
C GLY A 121 -11.46 2.79 -2.54
N PHE A 122 -11.50 3.18 -1.26
CA PHE A 122 -11.84 2.30 -0.15
C PHE A 122 -13.31 1.86 -0.29
N ILE A 123 -13.56 0.60 -0.63
CA ILE A 123 -14.83 -0.01 -0.23
C ILE A 123 -14.66 -0.35 1.25
N LEU A 124 -15.11 0.57 2.12
CA LEU A 124 -15.21 0.34 3.57
C LEU A 124 -16.35 -0.62 3.87
#